data_AF-A0A3L7ZL15-F1
#
_entry.id   AF-A0A3L7ZL15-F1
#
_cell.length_a   1.000
_cell.length_b   1.000
_cell.length_c   1.000
_cell.angle_alpha   90.00
_cell.angle_beta   90.00
_cell.angle_gamma   90.00
#
_symmetry.space_group_name_H-M   'P 1'
#
loop_
_entity.id
_entity.type
_entity.pdbx_description
1 polymer ?
#
loop_
_entity_poly.entity_id
_entity_poly.type
_entity_poly.pdbx_seq_one_letter_code
_entity_poly.pdbx_strand_id
1 'polypeptide(L)'
;MAIISSYHAFGQKDRNVIYKVGVGELIYTPPHEGNSGTAVKVLKDVAEVLLNGQTTKQQPQYAEAVRASIVNGLSKVILFRLSDGVIPQEELSNNIPTLYVDGTIVNISTVSKTETNKDSKGNKTTNTSYRGIISVTVNLKDSYNGTLINSQTFSIYDSGLYWMASGEKAINNALERLTSKVANFYNQMFPLRASIVEKGEVKKNKQKGVYIDLGAPDGVYKGQQFDVFLVKTIAGKEAKTIIGRLKIEEVEGDEISLCKVTKGADMIKTALDENHVLLITSR
;
A
#
# COMPACT_ATOMS: atom_id res chain seq x y z
N MET A 1 0.13 0.86 27.76
CA MET A 1 1.32 0.93 26.88
C MET A 1 0.83 1.29 25.49
N ALA A 2 0.91 2.57 25.10
CA ALA A 2 0.52 3.01 23.78
C ALA A 2 1.63 2.60 22.78
N ILE A 3 1.29 1.77 21.81
CA ILE A 3 2.18 1.43 20.70
C ILE A 3 2.27 2.67 19.82
N ILE A 4 3.29 3.49 20.06
CA ILE A 4 3.70 4.52 19.11
C ILE A 4 4.28 3.76 17.92
N SER A 5 3.46 3.59 16.88
CA SER A 5 3.85 3.06 15.58
C SER A 5 4.79 4.06 14.89
N SER A 6 6.04 4.10 15.35
CA SER A 6 7.14 4.62 14.56
C SER A 6 7.35 3.65 13.42
N TYR A 7 6.83 3.97 12.22
CA TYR A 7 7.25 3.32 10.99
C TYR A 7 8.73 3.68 10.78
N HIS A 8 9.63 2.97 11.46
CA HIS A 8 10.99 2.82 10.99
C HIS A 8 10.86 2.25 9.58
N ALA A 9 11.45 2.92 8.58
CA ALA A 9 11.54 2.41 7.22
C ALA A 9 12.39 1.14 7.26
N PHE A 10 11.75 0.02 7.56
CA PHE A 10 12.36 -1.28 7.79
C PHE A 10 12.91 -1.88 6.48
N GLY A 11 12.45 -1.35 5.33
CA GLY A 11 12.70 -1.93 4.03
C GLY A 11 14.08 -1.65 3.44
N GLN A 12 14.71 -0.50 3.70
CA GLN A 12 15.88 -0.03 2.95
C GLN A 12 17.11 0.16 3.84
N LYS A 13 18.19 -0.57 3.54
CA LYS A 13 19.52 -0.37 4.15
C LYS A 13 20.20 0.88 3.57
N ASP A 14 20.12 1.03 2.25
CA ASP A 14 20.63 2.18 1.51
C ASP A 14 19.48 2.94 0.83
N ARG A 15 19.74 4.18 0.41
CA ARG A 15 18.74 5.05 -0.21
C ARG A 15 18.29 4.49 -1.56
N ASN A 16 16.97 4.34 -1.75
CA ASN A 16 16.30 3.98 -3.01
C ASN A 16 16.80 2.66 -3.63
N VAL A 17 17.18 1.70 -2.79
CA VAL A 17 17.57 0.37 -3.26
C VAL A 17 16.41 -0.29 -4.01
N ILE A 18 16.72 -0.79 -5.20
CA ILE A 18 15.80 -1.59 -6.00
C ILE A 18 15.87 -3.05 -5.54
N TYR A 19 14.73 -3.64 -5.23
CA TYR A 19 14.59 -5.03 -4.83
C TYR A 19 14.09 -5.87 -6.01
N LYS A 20 14.75 -6.98 -6.29
CA LYS A 20 14.14 -8.04 -7.10
C LYS A 20 13.18 -8.82 -6.22
N VAL A 21 11.96 -9.05 -6.68
CA VAL A 21 10.92 -9.70 -5.88
C VAL A 21 10.32 -10.87 -6.65
N GLY A 22 10.59 -12.09 -6.19
CA GLY A 22 9.96 -13.30 -6.69
C GLY A 22 8.59 -13.49 -6.04
N VAL A 23 7.57 -13.81 -6.84
CA VAL A 23 6.23 -14.10 -6.31
C VAL A 23 5.93 -15.58 -6.45
N GLY A 24 5.90 -16.27 -5.31
CA GLY A 24 5.58 -17.67 -5.21
C GLY A 24 4.08 -17.98 -5.15
N GLU A 25 3.76 -19.06 -4.47
CA GLU A 25 2.39 -19.53 -4.31
C GLU A 25 1.62 -18.72 -3.26
N LEU A 26 0.36 -18.43 -3.59
CA LEU A 26 -0.65 -17.91 -2.67
C LEU A 26 -1.73 -18.98 -2.51
N ILE A 27 -1.63 -19.76 -1.44
CA ILE A 27 -2.48 -20.94 -1.25
C ILE A 27 -3.87 -20.49 -0.80
N TYR A 28 -4.92 -20.86 -1.53
CA TYR A 28 -6.29 -20.67 -1.05
C TYR A 28 -6.65 -21.75 -0.05
N THR A 29 -6.90 -21.33 1.20
CA THR A 29 -7.45 -22.20 2.24
C THR A 29 -8.83 -21.67 2.61
N PRO A 30 -9.92 -22.29 2.13
CA PRO A 30 -11.26 -21.84 2.48
C PRO A 30 -11.44 -21.84 4.01
N PRO A 31 -12.22 -20.90 4.56
CA PRO A 31 -12.54 -20.92 5.97
C PRO A 31 -13.23 -22.25 6.35
N HIS A 32 -12.65 -23.00 7.29
CA HIS A 32 -13.31 -24.15 7.91
C HIS A 32 -13.42 -23.93 9.43
N GLU A 33 -14.48 -24.47 10.04
CA GLU A 33 -14.62 -24.49 11.51
C GLU A 33 -13.46 -25.29 12.11
N GLY A 34 -12.48 -24.61 12.72
CA GLY A 34 -11.33 -25.26 13.35
C GLY A 34 -9.99 -24.53 13.19
N ASN A 35 -9.82 -23.66 12.19
CA ASN A 35 -8.58 -22.92 12.00
C ASN A 35 -8.44 -21.77 13.01
N SER A 36 -7.43 -21.82 13.89
CA SER A 36 -7.14 -20.75 14.86
C SER A 36 -6.46 -19.54 14.21
N GLY A 37 -6.94 -18.31 14.47
CA GLY A 37 -6.28 -17.05 14.07
C GLY A 37 -7.17 -16.11 13.23
N THR A 38 -6.56 -15.36 12.29
CA THR A 38 -7.22 -14.35 11.42
C THR A 38 -8.40 -14.90 10.62
N ALA A 39 -8.38 -16.19 10.28
CA ALA A 39 -9.52 -16.91 9.70
C ALA A 39 -10.76 -16.87 10.62
N VAL A 40 -10.59 -16.96 11.94
CA VAL A 40 -11.69 -16.84 12.93
C VAL A 40 -12.28 -15.43 12.93
N LYS A 41 -11.48 -14.38 12.74
CA LYS A 41 -11.99 -13.01 12.67
C LYS A 41 -12.83 -12.80 11.41
N VAL A 42 -12.34 -13.26 10.26
CA VAL A 42 -13.09 -13.21 9.00
C VAL A 42 -14.35 -14.08 9.07
N LEU A 43 -14.28 -15.25 9.71
CA LEU A 43 -15.44 -16.10 9.99
C LEU A 43 -16.45 -15.44 10.93
N LYS A 44 -15.99 -14.72 11.97
CA LYS A 44 -16.84 -13.92 12.85
C LYS A 44 -17.51 -12.77 12.10
N ASP A 45 -16.77 -12.05 11.27
CA ASP A 45 -17.32 -10.97 10.44
C ASP A 45 -18.35 -11.53 9.43
N VAL A 46 -18.09 -12.70 8.83
CA VAL A 46 -19.04 -13.43 7.97
C VAL A 46 -20.25 -13.94 8.76
N ALA A 47 -20.06 -14.41 10.00
CA ALA A 47 -21.14 -14.87 10.87
C ALA A 47 -22.04 -13.71 11.36
N GLU A 48 -21.46 -12.57 11.73
CA GLU A 48 -22.20 -11.34 12.07
C GLU A 48 -23.01 -10.81 10.88
N VAL A 49 -22.48 -10.95 9.66
CA VAL A 49 -23.20 -10.67 8.42
C VAL A 49 -24.44 -11.57 8.26
N LEU A 50 -24.30 -12.88 8.51
CA LEU A 50 -25.43 -13.84 8.44
C LEU A 50 -26.53 -13.53 9.46
N LEU A 51 -26.17 -13.04 10.66
CA LEU A 51 -27.12 -12.63 11.70
C LEU A 51 -27.98 -11.41 11.31
N ASN A 52 -27.56 -10.65 10.29
CA ASN A 52 -28.27 -9.46 9.78
C ASN A 52 -29.20 -9.75 8.58
N GLY A 53 -29.52 -11.02 8.30
CA GLY A 53 -30.37 -11.42 7.16
C GLY A 53 -29.68 -11.29 5.79
N GLN A 54 -28.34 -11.28 5.78
CA GLN A 54 -27.53 -11.26 4.56
C GLN A 54 -27.05 -12.68 4.23
N THR A 55 -26.84 -12.97 2.95
CA THR A 55 -26.36 -14.29 2.49
C THR A 55 -24.92 -14.20 2.05
N THR A 56 -24.05 -15.10 2.52
CA THR A 56 -22.66 -15.19 2.08
C THR A 56 -22.46 -16.37 1.15
N LYS A 57 -21.76 -16.16 0.03
CA LYS A 57 -21.36 -17.22 -0.91
C LYS A 57 -19.85 -17.17 -1.12
N GLN A 58 -19.16 -18.29 -0.90
CA GLN A 58 -17.75 -18.43 -1.23
C GLN A 58 -17.53 -18.40 -2.75
N GLN A 59 -16.41 -17.84 -3.17
CA GLN A 59 -16.07 -17.60 -4.58
C GLN A 59 -14.64 -18.11 -4.89
N PRO A 60 -14.35 -19.41 -4.68
CA PRO A 60 -13.00 -19.98 -4.85
C PRO A 60 -12.45 -19.81 -6.26
N GLN A 61 -13.32 -19.68 -7.28
CA GLN A 61 -12.92 -19.50 -8.68
C GLN A 61 -12.13 -18.20 -8.94
N TYR A 62 -12.12 -17.25 -7.99
CA TYR A 62 -11.33 -16.02 -8.09
C TYR A 62 -9.96 -16.12 -7.40
N ALA A 63 -9.51 -17.29 -6.95
CA ALA A 63 -8.20 -17.44 -6.29
C ALA A 63 -7.04 -16.92 -7.17
N GLU A 64 -7.02 -17.28 -8.45
CA GLU A 64 -6.03 -16.75 -9.41
C GLU A 64 -6.15 -15.24 -9.63
N ALA A 65 -7.38 -14.71 -9.64
CA ALA A 65 -7.59 -13.27 -9.77
C ALA A 65 -7.09 -12.50 -8.52
N VAL A 66 -7.20 -13.09 -7.33
CA VAL A 66 -6.59 -12.57 -6.10
C VAL A 66 -5.08 -12.59 -6.21
N ARG A 67 -4.48 -13.69 -6.69
CA ARG A 67 -3.02 -13.75 -6.95
C ARG A 67 -2.58 -12.67 -7.92
N ALA A 68 -3.27 -12.53 -9.06
CA ALA A 68 -2.98 -11.50 -10.05
C ALA A 68 -3.09 -10.08 -9.46
N SER A 69 -4.04 -9.84 -8.56
CA SER A 69 -4.21 -8.56 -7.88
C SER A 69 -3.06 -8.26 -6.89
N ILE A 70 -2.54 -9.26 -6.20
CA ILE A 70 -1.33 -9.12 -5.37
C ILE A 70 -0.12 -8.81 -6.24
N VAL A 71 0.11 -9.58 -7.31
CA VAL A 71 1.22 -9.36 -8.26
C VAL A 71 1.14 -7.96 -8.85
N ASN A 72 -0.03 -7.53 -9.31
CA ASN A 72 -0.23 -6.18 -9.86
C ASN A 72 -0.07 -5.08 -8.79
N GLY A 73 -0.38 -5.37 -7.53
CA GLY A 73 -0.13 -4.44 -6.43
C GLY A 73 1.37 -4.27 -6.17
N LEU A 74 2.12 -5.38 -6.15
CA LEU A 74 3.56 -5.39 -5.95
C LEU A 74 4.31 -4.77 -7.14
N SER A 75 3.83 -4.92 -8.37
CA SER A 75 4.46 -4.33 -9.56
C SER A 75 4.38 -2.80 -9.59
N LYS A 76 3.45 -2.23 -8.83
CA LYS A 76 3.29 -0.78 -8.63
C LYS A 76 4.12 -0.22 -7.48
N VAL A 77 4.94 -1.05 -6.85
CA VAL A 77 5.91 -0.57 -5.86
C VAL A 77 7.14 -0.07 -6.60
N ILE A 78 7.45 1.22 -6.44
CA ILE A 78 8.47 1.93 -7.26
C ILE A 78 9.83 1.22 -7.22
N LEU A 79 10.19 0.75 -6.03
CA LEU A 79 11.48 0.14 -5.77
C LEU A 79 11.48 -1.38 -5.94
N PHE A 80 10.42 -1.98 -6.48
CA PHE A 80 10.38 -3.40 -6.78
C PHE A 80 10.56 -3.67 -8.26
N ARG A 81 11.22 -4.79 -8.58
CA ARG A 81 11.28 -5.39 -9.91
C ARG A 81 10.80 -6.82 -9.75
N LEU A 82 9.63 -7.11 -10.29
CA LEU A 82 9.02 -8.42 -10.13
C LEU A 82 9.62 -9.45 -11.08
N SER A 83 9.75 -10.66 -10.57
CA SER A 83 9.98 -11.87 -11.34
C SER A 83 8.87 -12.87 -11.00
N ASP A 84 8.36 -13.59 -12.00
CA ASP A 84 7.39 -14.65 -11.74
C ASP A 84 8.12 -15.87 -11.18
N GLY A 85 7.65 -16.38 -10.04
CA GLY A 85 8.26 -17.53 -9.36
C GLY A 85 9.55 -17.23 -8.60
N VAL A 86 10.31 -18.29 -8.34
CA VAL A 86 11.55 -18.25 -7.56
C VAL A 86 12.68 -17.66 -8.40
N ILE A 87 13.38 -16.70 -7.83
CA ILE A 87 14.54 -16.08 -8.47
C ILE A 87 15.70 -17.08 -8.47
N PRO A 88 16.32 -17.38 -9.63
CA PRO A 88 17.41 -18.35 -9.74
C PRO A 88 18.59 -18.00 -8.82
N GLN A 89 19.29 -19.01 -8.30
CA GLN A 89 20.43 -18.79 -7.39
C GLN A 89 21.55 -17.94 -8.01
N GLU A 90 21.74 -18.02 -9.32
CA GLU A 90 22.72 -17.22 -10.07
C GLU A 90 22.40 -15.71 -10.02
N GLU A 91 21.12 -15.34 -9.87
CA GLU A 91 20.71 -13.94 -9.72
C GLU A 91 20.82 -13.43 -8.28
N LEU A 92 20.81 -14.33 -7.30
CA LEU A 92 20.99 -14.01 -5.87
C LEU A 92 22.43 -13.55 -5.56
N SER A 93 23.42 -13.93 -6.38
CA SER A 93 24.83 -13.54 -6.20
C SER A 93 25.17 -12.13 -6.70
N ASN A 94 24.27 -11.47 -7.43
CA ASN A 94 24.57 -10.18 -8.08
C ASN A 94 24.49 -8.95 -7.16
N ASN A 95 24.57 -9.14 -5.85
CA ASN A 95 24.55 -8.09 -4.81
C ASN A 95 23.30 -7.17 -4.83
N ILE A 96 22.27 -7.52 -5.61
CA ILE A 96 20.96 -6.85 -5.60
C ILE A 96 20.10 -7.53 -4.54
N PRO A 97 19.56 -6.80 -3.56
CA PRO A 97 18.70 -7.39 -2.55
C PRO A 97 17.49 -8.06 -3.17
N THR A 98 17.28 -9.31 -2.78
CA THR A 98 16.25 -10.16 -3.38
C THR A 98 15.25 -10.59 -2.31
N LEU A 99 13.97 -10.40 -2.62
CA LEU A 99 12.85 -10.73 -1.75
C LEU A 99 11.99 -11.81 -2.38
N TYR A 100 11.28 -12.54 -1.53
CA TYR A 100 10.33 -13.56 -1.95
C TYR A 100 8.99 -13.34 -1.25
N VAL A 101 7.92 -13.45 -2.02
CA VAL A 101 6.54 -13.31 -1.54
C VAL A 101 5.82 -14.65 -1.64
N ASP A 102 5.24 -15.08 -0.52
CA ASP A 102 4.25 -16.16 -0.46
C ASP A 102 3.08 -15.74 0.44
N GLY A 103 2.09 -16.62 0.60
CA GLY A 103 0.96 -16.28 1.43
C GLY A 103 -0.21 -17.25 1.36
N THR A 104 -1.29 -16.83 2.00
CA THR A 104 -2.52 -17.61 2.11
C THR A 104 -3.71 -16.72 1.85
N ILE A 105 -4.54 -17.11 0.89
CA ILE A 105 -5.85 -16.50 0.68
C ILE A 105 -6.82 -17.14 1.67
N VAL A 106 -7.28 -16.33 2.61
CA VAL A 106 -8.08 -16.75 3.76
C VAL A 106 -9.57 -16.75 3.44
N ASN A 107 -10.03 -15.80 2.61
CA ASN A 107 -11.43 -15.72 2.22
C ASN A 107 -11.58 -15.04 0.86
N ILE A 108 -12.49 -15.58 0.06
CA ILE A 108 -13.00 -14.96 -1.15
C ILE A 108 -14.50 -15.20 -1.15
N SER A 109 -15.29 -14.18 -0.88
CA SER A 109 -16.74 -14.35 -0.81
C SER A 109 -17.49 -13.12 -1.29
N THR A 110 -18.75 -13.35 -1.66
CA THR A 110 -19.73 -12.28 -1.85
C THR A 110 -20.76 -12.34 -0.75
N VAL A 111 -21.11 -11.19 -0.20
CA VAL A 111 -22.26 -11.00 0.67
C VAL A 111 -23.36 -10.34 -0.12
N SER A 112 -24.59 -10.84 -0.03
CA SER A 112 -25.76 -10.23 -0.64
C SER A 112 -26.81 -9.85 0.39
N LYS A 113 -27.47 -8.71 0.17
CA LYS A 113 -28.63 -8.25 0.93
C LYS A 113 -29.79 -8.03 -0.03
N THR A 114 -30.97 -8.57 0.29
CA THR A 114 -32.18 -8.38 -0.49
C THR A 114 -33.17 -7.53 0.30
N GLU A 115 -33.67 -6.46 -0.32
CA GLU A 115 -34.68 -5.58 0.24
C GLU A 115 -35.89 -5.55 -0.68
N THR A 116 -37.07 -5.82 -0.13
CA THR A 116 -38.34 -5.71 -0.85
C THR A 116 -39.07 -4.47 -0.37
N ASN A 117 -39.25 -3.51 -1.27
CA ASN A 117 -40.04 -2.31 -1.04
C ASN A 117 -41.42 -2.47 -1.68
N LYS A 118 -42.45 -1.90 -1.04
CA LYS A 118 -43.81 -1.87 -1.57
C LYS A 118 -44.19 -0.41 -1.81
N ASP A 119 -44.60 -0.08 -3.03
CA ASP A 119 -45.08 1.26 -3.34
C ASP A 119 -46.49 1.50 -2.75
N SER A 120 -46.96 2.75 -2.80
CA SER A 120 -48.29 3.14 -2.32
C SER A 120 -49.44 2.48 -3.08
N LYS A 121 -49.17 1.88 -4.25
CA LYS A 121 -50.14 1.13 -5.07
C LYS A 121 -50.08 -0.38 -4.80
N GLY A 122 -49.16 -0.81 -3.94
CA GLY A 122 -48.96 -2.18 -3.54
C GLY A 122 -48.04 -3.02 -4.42
N ASN A 123 -47.39 -2.42 -5.43
CA ASN A 123 -46.40 -3.09 -6.25
C ASN A 123 -45.14 -3.33 -5.42
N LYS A 124 -44.60 -4.55 -5.51
CA LYS A 124 -43.37 -4.94 -4.82
C LYS A 124 -42.18 -4.79 -5.76
N THR A 125 -41.16 -4.05 -5.33
CA THR A 125 -39.84 -4.03 -5.97
C THR A 125 -38.84 -4.74 -5.06
N THR A 126 -38.13 -5.72 -5.59
CA THR A 126 -37.11 -6.45 -4.83
C THR A 126 -35.75 -6.13 -5.42
N ASN A 127 -34.89 -5.53 -4.60
CA ASN A 127 -33.52 -5.17 -4.97
C ASN A 127 -32.55 -6.04 -4.20
N THR A 128 -31.60 -6.65 -4.90
CA THR A 128 -30.49 -7.38 -4.28
C THR A 128 -29.19 -6.63 -4.53
N SER A 129 -28.46 -6.43 -3.45
CA SER A 129 -27.23 -5.66 -3.37
C SER A 129 -26.09 -6.57 -2.93
N TYR A 130 -24.89 -6.40 -3.48
CA TYR A 130 -23.75 -7.29 -3.25
C TYR A 130 -22.50 -6.57 -2.73
N ARG A 131 -21.66 -7.27 -1.96
CA ARG A 131 -20.32 -6.85 -1.53
C ARG A 131 -19.33 -7.98 -1.74
N GLY A 132 -18.11 -7.64 -2.17
CA GLY A 132 -17.00 -8.60 -2.24
C GLY A 132 -16.18 -8.50 -0.96
N ILE A 133 -15.79 -9.65 -0.41
CA ILE A 133 -14.88 -9.76 0.72
C ILE A 133 -13.69 -10.61 0.29
N ILE A 134 -12.51 -10.00 0.33
CA ILE A 134 -11.24 -10.69 0.08
C ILE A 134 -10.34 -10.49 1.28
N SER A 135 -9.80 -11.59 1.81
CA SER A 135 -8.78 -11.54 2.86
C SER A 135 -7.62 -12.43 2.47
N VAL A 136 -6.42 -11.86 2.46
CA VAL A 136 -5.19 -12.55 2.07
C VAL A 136 -4.06 -12.11 2.99
N THR A 137 -3.29 -13.06 3.48
CA THR A 137 -2.05 -12.80 4.21
C THR A 137 -0.88 -12.97 3.26
N VAL A 138 -0.05 -11.94 3.15
CA VAL A 138 1.12 -11.88 2.30
C VAL A 138 2.35 -11.82 3.20
N ASN A 139 3.27 -12.75 3.01
CA ASN A 139 4.56 -12.80 3.69
C ASN A 139 5.64 -12.32 2.74
N LEU A 140 6.44 -11.36 3.18
CA LEU A 140 7.64 -10.90 2.51
C LEU A 140 8.85 -11.46 3.26
N LYS A 141 9.72 -12.17 2.54
CA LYS A 141 10.90 -12.83 3.08
C LYS A 141 12.16 -12.38 2.35
N ASP A 142 13.29 -12.46 3.03
CA ASP A 142 14.61 -12.39 2.39
C ASP A 142 14.84 -13.69 1.62
N SER A 143 15.15 -13.59 0.32
CA SER A 143 15.31 -14.78 -0.54
C SER A 143 16.56 -15.60 -0.25
N TYR A 144 17.57 -15.01 0.40
CA TYR A 144 18.85 -15.67 0.66
C TYR A 144 18.75 -16.63 1.85
N ASN A 145 18.11 -16.20 2.95
CA ASN A 145 18.03 -16.98 4.19
C ASN A 145 16.60 -17.33 4.64
N GLY A 146 15.57 -16.90 3.90
CA GLY A 146 14.17 -17.17 4.21
C GLY A 146 13.61 -16.40 5.41
N THR A 147 14.35 -15.43 5.95
CA THR A 147 13.92 -14.64 7.10
C THR A 147 12.65 -13.86 6.77
N LEU A 148 11.63 -13.99 7.61
CA LEU A 148 10.40 -13.21 7.49
C LEU A 148 10.67 -11.73 7.79
N ILE A 149 10.54 -10.88 6.77
CA ILE A 149 10.68 -9.41 6.89
C ILE A 149 9.35 -8.80 7.30
N ASN A 150 8.26 -9.26 6.72
CA ASN A 150 6.91 -8.77 7.01
C ASN A 150 5.87 -9.86 6.76
N SER A 151 4.81 -9.87 7.56
CA SER A 151 3.60 -10.67 7.32
C SER A 151 2.40 -9.74 7.49
N GLN A 152 1.74 -9.41 6.38
CA GLN A 152 0.63 -8.45 6.35
C GLN A 152 -0.65 -9.13 5.85
N THR A 153 -1.71 -9.06 6.65
CA THR A 153 -3.06 -9.41 6.19
C THR A 153 -3.73 -8.19 5.54
N PHE A 154 -4.13 -8.35 4.28
CA PHE A 154 -4.98 -7.42 3.56
C PHE A 154 -6.41 -7.93 3.60
N SER A 155 -7.25 -7.28 4.42
CA SER A 155 -8.70 -7.49 4.39
C SER A 155 -9.36 -6.34 3.64
N ILE A 156 -10.10 -6.70 2.59
CA ILE A 156 -11.01 -5.82 1.85
C ILE A 156 -12.40 -6.18 2.34
N TYR A 157 -12.88 -5.39 3.31
CA TYR A 157 -14.26 -5.39 3.76
C TYR A 157 -14.80 -4.01 3.44
N ASP A 158 -15.90 -3.92 2.70
CA ASP A 158 -16.44 -2.62 2.38
C ASP A 158 -17.01 -1.96 3.64
N SER A 159 -16.55 -0.74 3.94
CA SER A 159 -17.08 0.08 5.00
C SER A 159 -18.46 0.60 4.59
N GLY A 160 -19.51 -0.20 4.77
CA GLY A 160 -20.91 0.26 4.90
C GLY A 160 -21.61 0.92 3.69
N LEU A 161 -20.89 1.51 2.73
CA LEU A 161 -21.45 2.54 1.82
C LEU A 161 -21.55 2.10 0.35
N TYR A 162 -20.82 1.07 -0.08
CA TYR A 162 -20.76 0.68 -1.49
C TYR A 162 -21.28 -0.74 -1.69
N TRP A 163 -22.60 -0.86 -1.87
CA TRP A 163 -23.20 -2.09 -2.39
C TRP A 163 -23.24 -2.05 -3.92
N MET A 164 -22.94 -3.18 -4.54
CA MET A 164 -22.90 -3.34 -6.00
C MET A 164 -24.16 -4.04 -6.52
N ALA A 165 -24.48 -3.80 -7.79
CA ALA A 165 -25.65 -4.40 -8.44
C ALA A 165 -25.49 -5.91 -8.73
N SER A 166 -24.28 -6.46 -8.71
CA SER A 166 -24.02 -7.89 -8.91
C SER A 166 -22.82 -8.37 -8.09
N GLY A 167 -22.80 -9.68 -7.79
CA GLY A 167 -21.68 -10.31 -7.08
C GLY A 167 -20.35 -10.21 -7.83
N GLU A 168 -20.37 -10.35 -9.15
CA GLU A 168 -19.17 -10.21 -9.99
C GLU A 168 -18.58 -8.81 -9.91
N LYS A 169 -19.41 -7.75 -10.04
CA LYS A 169 -18.96 -6.36 -9.86
C LYS A 169 -18.38 -6.14 -8.47
N ALA A 170 -18.96 -6.76 -7.46
CA ALA A 170 -18.50 -6.66 -6.09
C ALA A 170 -17.12 -7.29 -5.87
N ILE A 171 -16.86 -8.46 -6.46
CA ILE A 171 -15.53 -9.10 -6.40
C ILE A 171 -14.49 -8.32 -7.21
N ASN A 172 -14.83 -7.87 -8.42
CA ASN A 172 -13.90 -7.09 -9.25
C ASN A 172 -13.49 -5.78 -8.55
N ASN A 173 -14.45 -5.08 -7.92
CA ASN A 173 -14.13 -3.91 -7.11
C ASN A 173 -13.22 -4.25 -5.93
N ALA A 174 -13.45 -5.38 -5.25
CA ALA A 174 -12.60 -5.82 -4.15
C ALA A 174 -11.17 -6.14 -4.61
N LEU A 175 -11.00 -6.72 -5.80
CA LEU A 175 -9.70 -7.02 -6.42
C LEU A 175 -8.91 -5.74 -6.78
N GLU A 176 -9.57 -4.73 -7.36
CA GLU A 176 -8.96 -3.42 -7.66
C GLU A 176 -8.50 -2.72 -6.37
N ARG A 177 -9.33 -2.78 -5.32
CA ARG A 177 -9.01 -2.22 -4.00
C ARG A 177 -7.86 -2.98 -3.34
N LEU A 178 -7.83 -4.32 -3.47
CA LEU A 178 -6.71 -5.13 -2.99
C LEU A 178 -5.41 -4.70 -3.66
N THR A 179 -5.40 -4.60 -4.99
CA THR A 179 -4.24 -4.13 -5.77
C THR A 179 -3.72 -2.80 -5.23
N SER A 180 -4.63 -1.83 -5.02
CA SER A 180 -4.29 -0.50 -4.53
C SER A 180 -3.75 -0.53 -3.08
N LYS A 181 -4.35 -1.35 -2.21
CA LYS A 181 -3.96 -1.47 -0.80
C LYS A 181 -2.59 -2.10 -0.64
N VAL A 182 -2.27 -3.11 -1.45
CA VAL A 182 -0.94 -3.76 -1.50
C VAL A 182 0.11 -2.77 -1.97
N ALA A 183 -0.13 -2.10 -3.10
CA ALA A 183 0.80 -1.09 -3.65
C ALA A 183 1.08 0.02 -2.64
N ASN A 184 0.04 0.57 -2.01
CA ASN A 184 0.19 1.64 -1.02
C ASN A 184 0.97 1.18 0.21
N PHE A 185 0.67 -0.01 0.74
CA PHE A 185 1.36 -0.55 1.91
C PHE A 185 2.85 -0.73 1.66
N TYR A 186 3.22 -1.37 0.54
CA TYR A 186 4.63 -1.63 0.26
C TYR A 186 5.39 -0.37 -0.20
N ASN A 187 4.75 0.59 -0.89
CA ASN A 187 5.37 1.89 -1.13
C ASN A 187 5.59 2.69 0.17
N GLN A 188 4.75 2.51 1.21
CA GLN A 188 4.99 3.11 2.53
C GLN A 188 6.09 2.38 3.32
N MET A 189 6.19 1.07 3.16
CA MET A 189 7.25 0.26 3.78
C MET A 189 8.62 0.49 3.12
N PHE A 190 8.62 0.73 1.81
CA PHE A 190 9.79 1.01 0.97
C PHE A 190 9.62 2.39 0.29
N PRO A 191 9.60 3.49 1.05
CA PRO A 191 9.37 4.81 0.48
C PRO A 191 10.55 5.25 -0.37
N LEU A 192 10.24 5.93 -1.48
CA LEU A 192 11.23 6.63 -2.26
C LEU A 192 11.72 7.85 -1.46
N ARG A 193 13.02 8.04 -1.37
CA ARG A 193 13.67 9.09 -0.60
C ARG A 193 14.35 10.10 -1.51
N ALA A 194 14.24 11.37 -1.14
CA ALA A 194 14.89 12.48 -1.83
C ALA A 194 15.62 13.40 -0.85
N SER A 195 16.46 14.26 -1.41
CA SER A 195 17.08 15.41 -0.77
C SER A 195 16.74 16.68 -1.56
N ILE A 196 16.67 17.81 -0.87
CA ILE A 196 16.57 19.11 -1.53
C ILE A 196 17.98 19.48 -1.98
N VAL A 197 18.18 19.64 -3.29
CA VAL A 197 19.47 20.03 -3.87
C VAL A 197 19.58 21.54 -4.08
N GLU A 198 18.45 22.21 -4.33
CA GLU A 198 18.45 23.65 -4.58
C GLU A 198 17.15 24.32 -4.09
N LYS A 199 17.28 25.55 -3.58
CA LYS A 199 16.14 26.43 -3.26
C LYS A 199 15.50 26.90 -4.56
N GLY A 200 14.22 26.64 -4.75
CA GLY A 200 13.44 27.22 -5.84
C GLY A 200 12.76 28.54 -5.44
N GLU A 201 11.57 28.78 -5.98
CA GLU A 201 10.81 30.02 -5.77
C GLU A 201 10.64 30.37 -4.28
N VAL A 202 10.94 31.62 -3.92
CA VAL A 202 10.61 32.23 -2.61
C VAL A 202 9.64 33.37 -2.83
N LYS A 203 8.52 33.36 -2.11
CA LYS A 203 7.49 34.42 -2.20
C LYS A 203 6.99 34.82 -0.83
N LYS A 204 6.95 36.14 -0.56
CA LYS A 204 6.56 36.72 0.74
C LYS A 204 7.31 36.09 1.91
N ASN A 205 8.63 35.91 1.76
CA ASN A 205 9.50 35.27 2.75
C ASN A 205 9.11 33.81 3.10
N LYS A 206 8.49 33.07 2.16
CA LYS A 206 8.14 31.65 2.32
C LYS A 206 8.72 30.83 1.18
N GLN A 207 9.24 29.62 1.45
CA GLN A 207 9.70 28.71 0.40
C GLN A 207 8.50 28.14 -0.36
N LYS A 208 8.43 28.38 -1.68
CA LYS A 208 7.32 27.94 -2.54
C LYS A 208 7.72 26.86 -3.53
N GLY A 209 8.94 26.87 -4.02
CA GLY A 209 9.50 25.82 -4.88
C GLY A 209 10.82 25.27 -4.33
N VAL A 210 11.15 24.01 -4.59
CA VAL A 210 12.45 23.40 -4.29
C VAL A 210 12.78 22.38 -5.37
N TYR A 211 14.06 22.15 -5.65
CA TYR A 211 14.50 21.07 -6.52
C TYR A 211 14.93 19.88 -5.68
N ILE A 212 14.52 18.68 -6.10
CA ILE A 212 14.92 17.41 -5.46
C ILE A 212 15.72 16.56 -6.43
N ASP A 213 16.60 15.73 -5.89
CA ASP A 213 17.46 14.78 -6.63
C ASP A 213 16.74 13.48 -6.97
N LEU A 214 15.62 13.60 -7.67
CA LEU A 214 14.92 12.48 -8.30
C LEU A 214 14.46 12.91 -9.69
N GLY A 215 14.67 12.06 -10.68
CA GLY A 215 14.25 12.30 -12.07
C GLY A 215 13.47 11.13 -12.66
N ALA A 216 13.22 11.17 -13.97
CA ALA A 216 12.38 10.19 -14.64
C ALA A 216 12.78 8.71 -14.40
N PRO A 217 14.07 8.32 -14.40
CA PRO A 217 14.52 6.96 -14.10
C PRO A 217 14.17 6.45 -12.70
N ASP A 218 14.00 7.35 -11.72
CA ASP A 218 13.62 6.98 -10.34
C ASP A 218 12.13 6.59 -10.22
N GLY A 219 11.36 6.73 -11.31
CA GLY A 219 9.93 6.44 -11.34
C GLY A 219 9.08 7.55 -10.72
N VAL A 220 9.63 8.75 -10.56
CA VAL A 220 8.84 9.91 -10.11
C VAL A 220 7.97 10.47 -11.23
N TYR A 221 6.84 11.07 -10.86
CA TYR A 221 5.91 11.65 -11.81
C TYR A 221 5.26 12.93 -11.31
N LYS A 222 4.77 13.75 -12.25
CA LYS A 222 4.07 14.99 -11.95
C LYS A 222 2.88 14.73 -11.03
N GLY A 223 2.87 15.45 -9.91
CA GLY A 223 1.83 15.37 -8.89
C GLY A 223 2.07 14.38 -7.77
N GLN A 224 3.14 13.59 -7.83
CA GLN A 224 3.60 12.78 -6.70
C GLN A 224 3.91 13.67 -5.50
N GLN A 225 3.56 13.19 -4.31
CA GLN A 225 3.70 13.93 -3.06
C GLN A 225 4.77 13.32 -2.17
N PHE A 226 5.41 14.20 -1.41
CA PHE A 226 6.40 13.81 -0.41
C PHE A 226 6.15 14.55 0.90
N ASP A 227 6.39 13.88 2.01
CA ASP A 227 6.49 14.50 3.33
C ASP A 227 7.96 14.91 3.57
N VAL A 228 8.17 16.10 4.16
CA VAL A 228 9.49 16.65 4.49
C VAL A 228 9.72 16.54 5.98
N PHE A 229 10.82 15.89 6.37
CA PHE A 229 11.19 15.66 7.75
C PHE A 229 12.44 16.46 8.10
N LEU A 230 12.40 17.15 9.24
CA LEU A 230 13.60 17.59 9.92
C LEU A 230 14.18 16.42 10.71
N VAL A 231 15.45 16.09 10.45
CA VAL A 231 16.17 15.02 11.16
C VAL A 231 17.02 15.64 12.26
N LYS A 232 16.85 15.16 13.49
CA LYS A 232 17.66 15.55 14.65
C LYS A 232 18.22 14.30 15.32
N THR A 233 19.39 14.40 15.93
CA THR A 233 19.95 13.32 16.76
C THR A 233 19.64 13.60 18.23
N ILE A 234 18.92 12.70 18.88
CA ILE A 234 18.59 12.76 20.31
C ILE A 234 19.17 11.52 20.97
N ALA A 235 20.13 11.70 21.89
CA ALA A 235 20.82 10.59 22.57
C ALA A 235 21.38 9.52 21.61
N GLY A 236 21.98 9.96 20.49
CA GLY A 236 22.55 9.08 19.48
C GLY A 236 21.53 8.39 18.57
N LYS A 237 20.23 8.67 18.72
CA LYS A 237 19.16 8.13 17.87
C LYS A 237 18.57 9.22 16.98
N GLU A 238 18.29 8.89 15.73
CA GLU A 238 17.57 9.81 14.83
C GLU A 238 16.11 9.99 15.28
N ALA A 239 15.70 11.24 15.44
CA ALA A 239 14.34 11.68 15.62
C ALA A 239 13.91 12.48 14.39
N LYS A 240 12.74 12.16 13.84
CA LYS A 240 12.20 12.78 12.62
C LYS A 240 10.92 13.52 12.94
N THR A 241 10.80 14.76 12.49
CA THR A 241 9.59 15.57 12.64
C THR A 241 9.14 16.07 11.28
N ILE A 242 7.87 15.81 10.91
CA ILE A 242 7.31 16.35 9.67
C ILE A 242 7.20 17.87 9.79
N ILE A 243 7.86 18.59 8.89
CA ILE A 243 7.84 20.06 8.84
C ILE A 243 7.10 20.60 7.61
N GLY A 244 6.83 19.77 6.61
CA GLY A 244 6.14 20.22 5.41
C GLY A 244 5.85 19.12 4.40
N ARG A 245 5.36 19.54 3.23
CA ARG A 245 5.01 18.66 2.11
C ARG A 245 5.39 19.28 0.78
N LEU A 246 5.84 18.42 -0.11
CA LEU A 246 6.18 18.74 -1.49
C LEU A 246 5.22 18.03 -2.45
N LYS A 247 5.03 18.62 -3.63
CA LYS A 247 4.37 17.99 -4.78
C LYS A 247 5.20 18.29 -6.02
N ILE A 248 5.56 17.27 -6.79
CA ILE A 248 6.27 17.46 -8.05
C ILE A 248 5.36 18.25 -9.00
N GLU A 249 5.84 19.39 -9.49
CA GLU A 249 5.21 20.17 -10.55
C GLU A 249 5.74 19.77 -11.92
N GLU A 250 7.03 19.44 -12.00
CA GLU A 250 7.73 19.05 -13.22
C GLU A 250 8.89 18.12 -12.92
N VAL A 251 9.10 17.12 -13.79
CA VAL A 251 10.27 16.24 -13.76
C VAL A 251 11.22 16.77 -14.82
N GLU A 252 12.35 17.34 -14.40
CA GLU A 252 13.25 18.15 -15.23
C GLU A 252 14.49 17.35 -15.65
N GLY A 253 14.26 16.16 -16.20
CA GLY A 253 15.30 15.26 -16.71
C GLY A 253 15.53 14.04 -15.83
N ASP A 254 16.76 13.52 -15.89
CA ASP A 254 17.08 12.20 -15.35
C ASP A 254 17.38 12.20 -13.86
N GLU A 255 17.77 13.35 -13.29
CA GLU A 255 18.27 13.41 -11.91
C GLU A 255 17.56 14.47 -11.04
N ILE A 256 16.66 15.27 -11.62
CA ILE A 256 16.10 16.44 -10.92
C ILE A 256 14.62 16.65 -11.22
N SER A 257 13.89 17.10 -10.20
CA SER A 257 12.47 17.48 -10.30
C SER A 257 12.18 18.76 -9.55
N LEU A 258 11.40 19.65 -10.18
CA LEU A 258 10.86 20.83 -9.53
C LEU A 258 9.63 20.46 -8.70
N CYS A 259 9.69 20.77 -7.41
CA CYS A 259 8.63 20.56 -6.46
C CYS A 259 8.05 21.87 -5.94
N LYS A 260 6.72 21.93 -5.83
CA LYS A 260 6.03 22.95 -5.06
C LYS A 260 5.85 22.55 -3.61
N VAL A 261 6.10 23.50 -2.72
CA VAL A 261 5.80 23.38 -1.29
C VAL A 261 4.31 23.58 -1.07
N THR A 262 3.62 22.50 -0.70
CA THR A 262 2.17 22.50 -0.46
C THR A 262 1.81 22.73 1.01
N LYS A 263 2.73 22.42 1.93
CA LYS A 263 2.58 22.67 3.38
C LYS A 263 3.95 22.98 3.99
N GLY A 264 3.99 23.83 5.01
CA GLY A 264 5.21 24.07 5.81
C GLY A 264 6.21 25.05 5.19
N ALA A 265 5.76 25.93 4.31
CA ALA A 265 6.62 26.87 3.57
C ALA A 265 7.54 27.74 4.45
N ASP A 266 7.08 28.13 5.63
CA ASP A 266 7.88 28.90 6.60
C ASP A 266 8.94 28.01 7.26
N MET A 267 8.52 26.83 7.75
CA MET A 267 9.40 25.88 8.44
C MET A 267 10.49 25.30 7.53
N ILE A 268 10.13 24.98 6.27
CA ILE A 268 11.09 24.50 5.27
C ILE A 268 12.10 25.61 4.96
N LYS A 269 11.65 26.86 4.81
CA LYS A 269 12.56 27.99 4.59
C LYS A 269 13.57 28.11 5.73
N THR A 270 13.10 28.15 6.98
CA THR A 270 13.97 28.23 8.16
C THR A 270 14.98 27.09 8.17
N ALA A 271 14.53 25.85 7.94
CA ALA A 271 15.42 24.70 7.92
C ALA A 271 16.49 24.78 6.82
N LEU A 272 16.14 25.28 5.62
CA LEU A 272 17.09 25.47 4.53
C LEU A 272 18.01 26.67 4.71
N ASP A 273 17.60 27.71 5.44
CA ASP A 273 18.44 28.86 5.78
C ASP A 273 19.45 28.50 6.89
N GLU A 274 19.05 27.64 7.82
CA GLU A 274 19.88 27.12 8.92
C GLU A 274 20.71 25.89 8.51
N ASN A 275 20.67 25.49 7.23
CA ASN A 275 21.37 24.31 6.69
C ASN A 275 21.08 23.01 7.46
N HIS A 276 19.86 22.85 7.95
CA HIS A 276 19.43 21.62 8.60
C HIS A 276 19.36 20.46 7.60
N VAL A 277 19.67 19.25 8.09
CA VAL A 277 19.49 18.02 7.32
C VAL A 277 18.00 17.71 7.21
N LEU A 278 17.52 17.66 5.97
CA LEU A 278 16.14 17.30 5.64
C LEU A 278 16.10 15.94 4.99
N LEU A 279 15.11 15.14 5.37
CA LEU A 279 14.78 13.88 4.70
C LEU A 279 13.43 14.05 4.01
N ILE A 280 13.37 13.74 2.72
CA ILE A 280 12.13 13.73 1.95
C ILE A 280 11.74 12.28 1.69
N THR A 281 10.47 11.93 1.91
CA THR A 281 9.97 10.58 1.63
C THR A 281 8.64 10.61 0.88
N SER A 282 8.46 9.72 -0.10
CA SER A 282 7.21 9.59 -0.86
C SER A 282 6.04 9.25 0.06
N ARG A 283 4.87 9.75 -0.30
CA ARG A 283 3.63 9.61 0.48
C ARG A 283 2.63 8.65 -0.17
#